data_AF-A0A2N2K7B6-F1
#
_entry.id   AF-A0A2N2K7B6-F1
#
_cell.length_a   1.000
_cell.length_b   1.000
_cell.length_c   1.000
_cell.angle_alpha   90.00
_cell.angle_beta   90.00
_cell.angle_gamma   90.00
#
_symmetry.space_group_name_H-M   'P 1'
#
loop_
_entity.id
_entity.type
_entity.pdbx_description
1 polymer ?
#
loop_
_entity_poly.entity_id
_entity_poly.type
_entity_poly.pdbx_seq_one_letter_code
_entity_poly.pdbx_strand_id
1 'polypeptide(L)'
;MNGNEQSPHIHLIVQASLLSSFHPLLQGGVSLEARSGMSAKEFLTHELGLTQEYLDTVVQTVFLDGKAVDDLGSAFIRDGTIMALSAAMPGLLGATLRRGSFYAAMRKEISYREVRNADDKGTARVTVKIFNLLLGDLGRVLLEKGIWIRGEDLQYFFRNRNEKFWAGCVGALLNGKQADPTSLSGMDWKEEDVSLRVTVES
;
A
#
# COMPACT_ATOMS: atom_id res chain seq x y z
N MET A 1 -27.72 -11.31 15.56
CA MET A 1 -26.88 -12.52 15.66
C MET A 1 -25.48 -12.02 15.92
N ASN A 2 -24.98 -12.28 17.13
CA ASN A 2 -23.72 -11.73 17.63
C ASN A 2 -22.58 -12.64 17.21
N GLY A 3 -21.70 -12.14 16.36
CA GLY A 3 -20.37 -12.67 16.10
C GLY A 3 -19.51 -11.47 15.75
N ASN A 4 -18.78 -10.95 16.74
CA ASN A 4 -17.74 -9.96 16.51
C ASN A 4 -16.55 -10.73 15.89
N GLU A 5 -16.70 -11.18 14.65
CA GLU A 5 -15.64 -11.85 13.91
C GLU A 5 -14.59 -10.79 13.60
N GLN A 6 -13.58 -10.72 14.48
CA GLN A 6 -12.42 -9.89 14.26
C GLN A 6 -11.72 -10.39 13.01
N SER A 7 -11.55 -9.49 12.05
CA SER A 7 -10.78 -9.75 10.82
C SER A 7 -9.44 -10.41 11.16
N PRO A 8 -9.02 -11.46 10.43
CA PRO A 8 -7.81 -12.18 10.74
C PRO A 8 -6.58 -11.28 10.68
N HIS A 9 -5.69 -11.45 11.66
CA HIS A 9 -4.42 -10.75 11.72
C HIS A 9 -3.26 -11.74 11.64
N ILE A 10 -2.49 -11.65 10.56
CA ILE A 10 -1.29 -12.43 10.32
C ILE A 10 -0.08 -11.55 10.59
N HIS A 11 0.84 -12.06 11.40
CA HIS A 11 2.18 -11.50 11.53
C HIS A 11 3.20 -12.54 11.08
N LEU A 12 3.88 -12.28 9.96
CA LEU A 12 4.99 -13.09 9.47
C LEU A 12 6.33 -12.51 9.93
N ILE A 13 7.21 -13.38 10.39
CA ILE A 13 8.61 -13.07 10.64
C ILE A 13 9.40 -13.79 9.55
N VAL A 14 10.17 -13.03 8.76
CA VAL A 14 10.83 -13.53 7.55
C VAL A 14 12.31 -13.16 7.53
N GLN A 15 13.09 -13.90 6.76
CA GLN A 15 14.45 -13.48 6.40
C GLN A 15 14.42 -12.20 5.56
N ALA A 16 15.43 -11.34 5.70
CA ALA A 16 15.49 -10.05 5.00
C ALA A 16 15.35 -10.18 3.48
N SER A 17 15.92 -11.25 2.90
CA SER A 17 15.85 -11.57 1.48
C SER A 17 14.44 -11.85 0.96
N LEU A 18 13.47 -12.11 1.83
CA LEU A 18 12.09 -12.37 1.42
C LEU A 18 11.23 -11.12 1.30
N LEU A 19 11.65 -9.96 1.78
CA LEU A 19 10.84 -8.74 1.70
C LEU A 19 10.36 -8.44 0.27
N SER A 20 11.24 -8.59 -0.72
CA SER A 20 10.90 -8.37 -2.12
C SER A 20 9.89 -9.36 -2.68
N SER A 21 9.70 -10.51 -2.04
CA SER A 21 8.70 -11.50 -2.44
C SER A 21 7.27 -11.02 -2.22
N PHE A 22 7.06 -10.01 -1.38
CA PHE A 22 5.76 -9.39 -1.11
C PHE A 22 5.45 -8.21 -2.03
N HIS A 23 6.40 -7.76 -2.87
CA HIS A 23 6.17 -6.67 -3.82
C HIS A 23 4.94 -6.84 -4.73
N PRO A 24 4.59 -8.06 -5.21
CA PRO A 24 3.39 -8.24 -6.03
C PRO A 24 2.10 -7.78 -5.33
N LEU A 25 1.99 -7.95 -4.00
CA LEU A 25 0.84 -7.45 -3.22
C LEU A 25 0.81 -5.92 -3.25
N LEU A 26 1.96 -5.28 -2.97
CA LEU A 26 2.09 -3.82 -2.95
C LEU A 26 1.83 -3.17 -4.32
N GLN A 27 2.13 -3.89 -5.41
CA GLN A 27 1.82 -3.47 -6.78
C GLN A 27 0.32 -3.64 -7.10
N GLY A 28 -0.29 -4.74 -6.64
CA GLY A 28 -1.72 -5.01 -6.81
C GLY A 28 -2.60 -3.97 -6.09
N GLY A 29 -2.12 -3.53 -4.93
CA GLY A 29 -2.75 -2.52 -4.09
C GLY A 29 -3.12 -3.10 -2.74
N VAL A 30 -2.71 -2.39 -1.69
CA VAL A 30 -2.94 -2.80 -0.30
C VAL A 30 -3.51 -1.65 0.48
N SER A 31 -4.39 -1.95 1.42
CA SER A 31 -5.14 -0.95 2.16
C SER A 31 -4.46 -0.57 3.46
N LEU A 32 -4.49 0.72 3.78
CA LEU A 32 -4.05 1.29 5.04
C LEU A 32 -5.19 2.06 5.68
N GLU A 33 -5.20 2.09 7.01
CA GLU A 33 -6.08 3.00 7.73
C GLU A 33 -5.39 4.33 7.92
N ALA A 34 -6.15 5.40 7.66
CA ALA A 34 -5.69 6.77 7.79
C ALA A 34 -6.84 7.66 8.30
N ARG A 35 -6.51 8.89 8.67
CA ARG A 35 -7.54 9.89 8.98
C ARG A 35 -8.15 10.42 7.68
N SER A 36 -9.48 10.36 7.57
CA SER A 36 -10.20 10.99 6.46
C SER A 36 -9.99 12.52 6.46
N GLY A 37 -9.97 13.11 5.27
CA GLY A 37 -9.78 14.55 5.09
C GLY A 37 -8.34 15.04 5.21
N MET A 38 -7.35 14.16 5.42
CA MET A 38 -5.94 14.54 5.35
C MET A 38 -5.49 14.75 3.90
N SER A 39 -4.55 15.67 3.69
CA SER A 39 -3.92 15.83 2.38
C SER A 39 -3.04 14.62 2.03
N ALA A 40 -2.83 14.37 0.74
CA ALA A 40 -1.91 13.36 0.24
C ALA A 40 -0.48 13.62 0.76
N LYS A 41 -0.11 14.89 0.91
CA LYS A 41 1.14 15.30 1.56
C LYS A 41 1.22 14.79 3.00
N GLU A 42 0.24 15.12 3.83
CA GLU A 42 0.22 14.69 5.23
C GLU A 42 0.21 13.16 5.37
N PHE A 43 -0.49 12.45 4.48
CA PHE A 43 -0.50 10.99 4.50
C PHE A 43 0.88 10.42 4.22
N LEU A 44 1.52 10.90 3.16
CA LEU A 44 2.85 10.43 2.78
C LEU A 44 3.90 10.74 3.85
N THR A 45 3.82 11.91 4.49
CA THR A 45 4.80 12.31 5.51
C THR A 45 4.52 11.72 6.88
N HIS A 46 3.27 11.75 7.36
CA HIS A 46 2.94 11.36 8.73
C HIS A 46 2.58 9.88 8.84
N GLU A 47 1.86 9.31 7.85
CA GLU A 47 1.46 7.90 7.91
C GLU A 47 2.52 6.96 7.34
N LEU A 48 3.21 7.38 6.27
CA LEU A 48 4.27 6.59 5.62
C LEU A 48 5.69 7.04 6.00
N GLY A 49 5.83 8.07 6.82
CA GLY A 49 7.13 8.51 7.34
C GLY A 49 8.08 9.08 6.29
N LEU A 50 7.58 9.48 5.12
CA LEU A 50 8.42 10.03 4.06
C LEU A 50 8.86 11.46 4.39
N THR A 51 10.14 11.76 4.14
CA THR A 51 10.63 13.13 4.28
C THR A 51 10.13 14.01 3.12
N GLN A 52 10.01 15.32 3.37
CA GLN A 52 9.69 16.28 2.31
C GLN A 52 10.68 16.18 1.14
N GLU A 53 11.97 16.03 1.43
CA GLU A 53 13.03 15.86 0.43
C GLU A 53 12.78 14.63 -0.44
N TYR A 54 12.41 13.50 0.16
CA TYR A 54 12.11 12.27 -0.57
C TYR A 54 10.89 12.44 -1.48
N LEU A 55 9.86 13.16 -1.02
CA LEU A 55 8.68 13.45 -1.84
C LEU A 55 9.00 14.31 -3.06
N ASP A 56 9.93 15.26 -2.93
CA ASP A 56 10.29 16.19 -4.00
C ASP A 56 11.29 15.60 -5.00
N THR A 57 12.16 14.70 -4.54
CA THR A 57 13.25 14.15 -5.36
C THR A 57 12.95 12.77 -5.91
N VAL A 58 12.31 11.90 -5.12
CA VAL A 58 12.09 10.50 -5.47
C VAL A 58 10.66 10.26 -5.91
N VAL A 59 9.63 10.71 -5.20
CA VAL A 59 8.22 10.47 -5.58
C VAL A 59 7.77 11.43 -6.68
N GLN A 60 8.11 11.14 -7.93
CA GLN A 60 7.83 12.03 -9.06
C GLN A 60 6.42 11.90 -9.63
N THR A 61 5.71 10.79 -9.40
CA THR A 61 4.33 10.62 -9.88
C THR A 61 3.44 10.12 -8.77
N VAL A 62 2.35 10.85 -8.55
CA VAL A 62 1.27 10.48 -7.64
C VAL A 62 -0.04 10.54 -8.42
N PHE A 63 -0.80 9.47 -8.35
CA PHE A 63 -2.20 9.46 -8.78
C PHE A 63 -3.10 9.30 -7.57
N LEU A 64 -4.23 10.02 -7.58
CA LEU A 64 -5.32 9.86 -6.64
C LEU A 64 -6.59 9.58 -7.43
N ASP A 65 -7.22 8.43 -7.19
CA ASP A 65 -8.41 7.95 -7.92
C ASP A 65 -8.24 8.00 -9.44
N GLY A 66 -7.07 7.57 -9.90
CA GLY A 66 -6.68 7.56 -11.32
C GLY A 66 -6.29 8.93 -11.88
N LYS A 67 -6.28 10.00 -11.08
CA LYS A 67 -5.94 11.35 -11.52
C LYS A 67 -4.56 11.79 -11.04
N ALA A 68 -3.75 12.33 -11.94
CA ALA A 68 -2.42 12.83 -11.63
C ALA A 68 -2.51 14.04 -10.69
N VAL A 69 -1.69 14.04 -9.63
CA VAL A 69 -1.64 15.08 -8.60
C VAL A 69 -0.35 15.89 -8.73
N ASP A 70 -0.49 17.20 -8.96
CA ASP A 70 0.64 18.12 -9.00
C ASP A 70 0.95 18.76 -7.64
N ASP A 71 -0.10 19.09 -6.88
CA ASP A 71 0.03 19.64 -5.54
C ASP A 71 -0.55 18.65 -4.52
N LEU A 72 0.35 18.02 -3.77
CA LEU A 72 0.01 17.04 -2.74
C LEU A 72 -0.71 17.67 -1.54
N GLY A 73 -0.55 18.98 -1.31
CA GLY A 73 -1.21 19.70 -0.23
C GLY A 73 -2.68 20.02 -0.52
N SER A 74 -3.07 20.05 -1.80
CA SER A 74 -4.45 20.32 -2.23
C SER A 74 -5.25 19.06 -2.62
N ALA A 75 -4.63 17.88 -2.55
CA ALA A 75 -5.27 16.60 -2.86
C ALA A 75 -5.61 15.89 -1.55
N PHE A 76 -6.89 15.58 -1.32
CA PHE A 76 -7.36 15.07 -0.03
C PHE A 76 -7.79 13.61 -0.12
N ILE A 77 -7.40 12.85 0.91
CA ILE A 77 -7.75 11.44 1.10
C ILE A 77 -9.13 11.34 1.73
N ARG A 78 -9.89 10.37 1.23
CA ARG A 78 -11.21 9.99 1.71
C ARG A 78 -11.25 8.48 1.88
N ASP A 79 -12.32 7.99 2.50
CA ASP A 79 -12.55 6.55 2.53
C ASP A 79 -12.70 6.01 1.10
N GLY A 80 -12.06 4.87 0.83
CA GLY A 80 -12.02 4.25 -0.49
C GLY A 80 -11.06 4.88 -1.50
N THR A 81 -10.31 5.92 -1.12
CA THR A 81 -9.32 6.55 -2.01
C THR A 81 -8.26 5.54 -2.47
N ILE A 82 -7.92 5.59 -3.76
CA ILE A 82 -6.83 4.81 -4.36
C ILE A 82 -5.68 5.74 -4.71
N MET A 83 -4.53 5.52 -4.07
CA MET A 83 -3.29 6.23 -4.32
C MET A 83 -2.28 5.33 -5.04
N ALA A 84 -1.76 5.78 -6.19
CA ALA A 84 -0.65 5.11 -6.87
C ALA A 84 0.61 6.00 -6.84
N LEU A 85 1.74 5.42 -6.44
CA LEU A 85 3.02 6.09 -6.27
C LEU A 85 4.07 5.49 -7.21
N SER A 86 4.84 6.34 -7.88
CA SER A 86 5.98 5.93 -8.71
C SER A 86 7.14 6.92 -8.62
N ALA A 87 8.38 6.39 -8.62
CA ALA A 87 9.59 7.20 -8.47
C ALA A 87 9.98 7.94 -9.75
N ALA A 88 10.07 7.20 -10.86
CA ALA A 88 10.36 7.77 -12.17
C ALA A 88 9.73 6.86 -13.21
N MET A 89 9.03 7.46 -14.18
CA MET A 89 8.61 6.77 -15.38
C MET A 89 9.46 7.31 -16.53
N PRO A 90 10.16 6.47 -17.31
CA PRO A 90 10.92 6.95 -18.47
C PRO A 90 9.99 7.29 -19.65
N GLY A 91 10.54 8.02 -20.62
CA GLY A 91 9.87 8.31 -21.89
C GLY A 91 8.73 9.33 -21.81
N LEU A 92 7.84 9.29 -22.81
CA LEU A 92 6.75 10.26 -22.96
C LEU A 92 5.74 10.20 -21.80
N LEU A 93 5.47 9.01 -21.27
CA LEU A 93 4.64 8.85 -20.06
C LEU A 93 5.25 9.60 -18.89
N GLY A 94 6.56 9.47 -18.68
CA GLY A 94 7.28 10.23 -17.66
C GLY A 94 7.18 11.74 -17.83
N ALA A 95 7.48 12.21 -19.04
CA ALA A 95 7.45 13.63 -19.36
C ALA A 95 6.06 14.26 -19.14
N THR A 96 5.00 13.49 -19.35
CA THR A 96 3.62 13.95 -19.23
C THR A 96 2.98 13.71 -17.86
N LEU A 97 3.38 12.69 -17.10
CA LEU A 97 2.75 12.30 -15.82
C LEU A 97 3.56 12.68 -14.59
N ARG A 98 4.83 13.09 -14.75
CA ARG A 98 5.63 13.63 -13.66
C ARG A 98 4.97 14.89 -13.07
N ARG A 99 4.95 14.96 -11.74
CA ARG A 99 4.54 16.12 -10.94
C ARG A 99 5.36 17.34 -11.31
N GLY A 100 4.69 18.47 -11.58
CA GLY A 100 5.34 19.71 -11.96
C GLY A 100 6.03 19.67 -13.33
N SER A 101 5.68 18.73 -14.22
CA SER A 101 6.24 18.69 -15.57
C SER A 101 5.72 19.82 -16.45
N PHE A 102 6.56 20.31 -17.36
CA PHE A 102 6.20 21.31 -18.37
C PHE A 102 5.01 20.86 -19.25
N TYR A 103 4.85 19.55 -19.45
CA TYR A 103 3.76 18.96 -20.24
C TYR A 103 2.50 18.65 -19.42
N ALA A 104 2.40 19.08 -18.16
CA ALA A 104 1.21 18.86 -17.33
C ALA A 104 -0.09 19.38 -17.98
N ALA A 105 0.01 20.47 -18.77
CA ALA A 105 -1.11 21.02 -19.54
C ALA A 105 -1.70 20.05 -20.59
N MET A 106 -0.96 19.00 -20.99
CA MET A 106 -1.42 18.00 -21.96
C MET A 106 -2.29 16.89 -21.34
N ARG A 107 -2.34 16.77 -20.00
CA ARG A 107 -3.14 15.75 -19.28
C ARG A 107 -4.31 16.35 -18.49
N LYS A 108 -4.87 17.48 -18.96
CA LYS A 108 -5.94 18.24 -18.28
C LYS A 108 -7.17 17.42 -17.91
N GLU A 109 -7.50 16.38 -18.68
CA GLU A 109 -8.67 15.52 -18.44
C GLU A 109 -8.46 14.54 -17.29
N ILE A 110 -7.21 14.15 -17.02
CA ILE A 110 -6.84 13.18 -15.98
C ILE A 110 -6.11 13.83 -14.81
N SER A 111 -6.13 15.16 -14.70
CA SER A 111 -5.54 15.87 -13.58
C SER A 111 -6.53 15.96 -12.42
N TYR A 112 -6.05 15.80 -11.19
CA TYR A 112 -6.90 15.91 -10.01
C TYR A 112 -7.48 17.32 -9.91
N ARG A 113 -8.76 17.40 -9.58
CA ARG A 113 -9.44 18.65 -9.24
C ARG A 113 -10.08 18.46 -7.87
N GLU A 114 -9.86 19.45 -7.01
CA GLU A 114 -10.42 19.47 -5.67
C GLU A 114 -11.94 19.32 -5.73
N VAL A 115 -12.46 18.32 -5.02
CA VAL A 115 -13.88 18.21 -4.69
C VAL A 115 -13.93 18.23 -3.17
N ARG A 116 -14.29 19.36 -2.57
CA ARG A 116 -14.54 19.44 -1.12
C ARG A 116 -15.98 18.99 -0.85
N ASN A 117 -16.12 18.02 0.05
CA ASN A 117 -17.38 17.73 0.74
C ASN A 117 -17.09 17.91 2.23
N ALA A 118 -17.98 18.60 2.93
CA ALA A 118 -17.68 19.25 4.21
C ALA A 118 -17.69 18.32 5.44
N ASP A 119 -17.96 17.02 5.30
CA ASP A 119 -18.29 16.14 6.44
C ASP A 119 -17.32 14.95 6.66
N ASP A 120 -16.11 14.97 6.11
CA ASP A 120 -15.15 13.86 6.25
C ASP A 120 -14.37 13.90 7.58
N LYS A 121 -15.06 13.65 8.71
CA LYS A 121 -14.42 13.35 10.00
C LYS A 121 -14.57 11.86 10.30
N GLY A 122 -13.47 11.10 10.20
CA GLY A 122 -13.48 9.67 10.51
C GLY A 122 -12.20 8.94 10.08
N THR A 123 -12.23 7.61 10.16
CA THR A 123 -11.22 6.71 9.59
C THR A 123 -11.51 6.51 8.10
N ALA A 124 -10.45 6.47 7.29
CA ALA A 124 -10.50 6.16 5.87
C ALA A 124 -9.64 4.94 5.58
N ARG A 125 -10.12 4.04 4.72
CA ARG A 125 -9.34 2.95 4.12
C ARG A 125 -8.79 3.40 2.78
N VAL A 126 -7.47 3.56 2.72
CA VAL A 126 -6.73 4.06 1.55
C VAL A 126 -6.02 2.89 0.89
N THR A 127 -6.33 2.61 -0.37
CA THR A 127 -5.57 1.63 -1.16
C THR A 127 -4.33 2.28 -1.72
N VAL A 128 -3.14 1.78 -1.38
CA VAL A 128 -1.86 2.26 -1.90
C VAL A 128 -1.28 1.24 -2.87
N LYS A 129 -0.88 1.71 -4.05
CA LYS A 129 -0.17 0.94 -5.08
C LYS A 129 1.23 1.53 -5.29
N ILE A 130 2.26 0.70 -5.15
CA ILE A 130 3.66 1.12 -5.29
C ILE A 130 4.27 0.54 -6.55
N PHE A 131 4.95 1.38 -7.33
CA PHE A 131 5.62 0.98 -8.57
C PHE A 131 7.09 1.39 -8.60
N ASN A 132 7.85 0.70 -9.45
CA ASN A 132 9.24 0.98 -9.77
C ASN A 132 10.13 0.95 -8.52
N LEU A 133 11.10 1.88 -8.45
CA LEU A 133 12.12 1.91 -7.39
C LEU A 133 11.54 2.09 -5.98
N LEU A 134 10.34 2.68 -5.87
CA LEU A 134 9.68 2.88 -4.57
C LEU A 134 9.38 1.58 -3.82
N LEU A 135 9.31 0.44 -4.51
CA LEU A 135 9.04 -0.85 -3.85
C LEU A 135 10.12 -1.21 -2.83
N GLY A 136 11.39 -0.95 -3.14
CA GLY A 136 12.49 -1.21 -2.21
C GLY A 136 12.47 -0.29 -0.99
N ASP A 137 12.09 0.97 -1.20
CA ASP A 137 12.15 2.01 -0.17
C ASP A 137 10.91 1.98 0.75
N LEU A 138 9.72 1.80 0.17
CA LEU A 138 8.45 1.80 0.90
C LEU A 138 7.95 0.41 1.28
N GLY A 139 8.42 -0.64 0.61
CA GLY A 139 7.87 -1.98 0.80
C GLY A 139 8.02 -2.46 2.24
N ARG A 140 9.20 -2.29 2.82
CA ARG A 140 9.45 -2.62 4.23
C ARG A 140 8.56 -1.80 5.16
N VAL A 141 8.48 -0.48 4.96
CA VAL A 141 7.69 0.43 5.81
C VAL A 141 6.22 0.01 5.84
N LEU A 142 5.63 -0.27 4.67
CA LEU A 142 4.24 -0.71 4.56
C LEU A 142 4.02 -2.05 5.28
N LEU A 143 4.87 -3.03 4.99
CA LEU A 143 4.77 -4.37 5.56
C LEU A 143 4.94 -4.39 7.09
N GLU A 144 5.87 -3.60 7.62
CA GLU A 144 6.12 -3.50 9.07
C GLU A 144 5.02 -2.73 9.81
N LYS A 145 4.41 -1.72 9.17
CA LYS A 145 3.23 -1.01 9.70
C LYS A 145 2.00 -1.93 9.75
N GLY A 146 1.91 -2.86 8.81
CA GLY A 146 0.76 -3.73 8.62
C GLY A 146 -0.17 -3.19 7.54
N ILE A 147 -0.64 -4.08 6.69
CA ILE A 147 -1.46 -3.77 5.52
C ILE A 147 -2.73 -4.62 5.53
N TRP A 148 -3.79 -4.12 4.92
CA TRP A 148 -5.03 -4.85 4.70
C TRP A 148 -5.10 -5.34 3.27
N ILE A 149 -5.44 -6.61 3.10
CA ILE A 149 -5.51 -7.28 1.81
C ILE A 149 -6.83 -8.06 1.76
N ARG A 150 -7.47 -8.08 0.59
CA ARG A 150 -8.63 -8.94 0.38
C ARG A 150 -8.19 -10.39 0.53
N GLY A 151 -8.91 -11.21 1.27
CA GLY A 151 -8.46 -12.57 1.54
C GLY A 151 -8.31 -13.42 0.28
N GLU A 152 -9.08 -13.18 -0.79
CA GLU A 152 -8.87 -13.83 -2.09
C GLU A 152 -7.48 -13.55 -2.70
N ASP A 153 -7.01 -12.29 -2.63
CA ASP A 153 -5.70 -11.88 -3.14
C ASP A 153 -4.58 -12.47 -2.29
N LEU A 154 -4.77 -12.51 -0.96
CA LEU A 154 -3.83 -13.12 -0.04
C LEU A 154 -3.73 -14.63 -0.24
N GLN A 155 -4.87 -15.31 -0.41
CA GLN A 155 -4.92 -16.74 -0.68
C GLN A 155 -4.22 -17.08 -1.99
N TYR A 156 -4.50 -16.32 -3.05
CA TYR A 156 -3.79 -16.45 -4.32
C TYR A 156 -2.29 -16.25 -4.14
N PHE A 157 -1.88 -15.19 -3.44
CA PHE A 157 -0.48 -14.91 -3.17
C PHE A 157 0.22 -16.08 -2.50
N PHE A 158 -0.33 -16.58 -1.37
CA PHE A 158 0.25 -17.68 -0.60
C PHE A 158 0.29 -19.01 -1.36
N ARG A 159 -0.78 -19.38 -2.08
CA ARG A 159 -0.81 -20.61 -2.87
C ARG A 159 0.19 -20.61 -4.02
N ASN A 160 0.54 -19.43 -4.51
CA ASN A 160 1.51 -19.25 -5.58
C ASN A 160 2.94 -19.00 -5.07
N ARG A 161 3.23 -19.31 -3.79
CA ARG A 161 4.60 -19.29 -3.23
C ARG A 161 5.23 -20.68 -3.29
N ASN A 162 6.55 -20.72 -3.49
CA ASN A 162 7.33 -21.95 -3.54
C ASN A 162 7.90 -22.33 -2.16
N GLU A 163 8.52 -23.50 -2.07
CA GLU A 163 9.15 -23.98 -0.83
C GLU A 163 10.20 -23.02 -0.26
N LYS A 164 10.97 -22.33 -1.12
CA LYS A 164 11.99 -21.36 -0.68
C LYS A 164 11.39 -20.17 0.05
N PHE A 165 10.24 -19.68 -0.42
CA PHE A 165 9.51 -18.62 0.28
C PHE A 165 9.09 -19.09 1.66
N TRP A 166 8.46 -20.26 1.76
CA TRP A 166 8.00 -20.77 3.03
C TRP A 166 9.13 -21.10 4.00
N ALA A 167 10.26 -21.62 3.50
CA ALA A 167 11.45 -21.88 4.30
C ALA A 167 12.11 -20.62 4.87
N GLY A 168 11.96 -19.46 4.21
CA GLY A 168 12.44 -18.18 4.73
C GLY A 168 11.44 -17.45 5.63
N CYS A 169 10.21 -17.98 5.80
CA CYS A 169 9.29 -17.56 6.85
C CYS A 169 9.67 -18.27 8.15
N VAL A 170 10.42 -17.61 9.01
CA VAL A 170 10.97 -18.21 10.25
C VAL A 170 9.96 -18.23 11.40
N GLY A 171 8.86 -17.48 11.29
CA GLY A 171 7.78 -17.49 12.27
C GLY A 171 6.48 -16.92 11.72
N ALA A 172 5.36 -17.35 12.30
CA ALA A 172 4.05 -16.79 12.02
C ALA A 172 3.20 -16.70 13.29
N LEU A 173 2.42 -15.63 13.40
CA LEU A 173 1.33 -15.50 14.34
C LEU A 173 0.03 -15.33 13.55
N LEU A 174 -1.01 -16.07 13.94
CA LEU A 174 -2.37 -15.88 13.47
C LEU A 174 -3.23 -15.46 14.67
N ASN A 175 -3.82 -14.28 14.62
CA ASN A 175 -4.60 -13.69 15.71
C ASN A 175 -3.82 -13.69 17.04
N GLY A 176 -2.51 -13.40 16.95
CA GLY A 176 -1.58 -13.39 18.09
C GLY A 176 -1.13 -14.77 18.59
N LYS A 177 -1.62 -15.87 18.02
CA LYS A 177 -1.23 -17.24 18.39
C LYS A 177 -0.19 -17.77 17.42
N GLN A 178 0.81 -18.49 17.94
CA GLN A 178 1.82 -19.12 17.10
C GLN A 178 1.18 -20.08 16.09
N ALA A 179 1.59 -19.94 14.84
CA ALA A 179 1.17 -20.77 13.72
C ALA A 179 2.38 -21.25 12.94
N ASP A 180 2.25 -22.39 12.26
CA ASP A 180 3.21 -22.81 11.25
C ASP A 180 3.02 -21.92 10.00
N PRO A 181 4.05 -21.22 9.51
CA PRO A 181 3.94 -20.40 8.30
C PRO A 181 3.36 -21.19 7.11
N THR A 182 3.76 -22.44 6.92
CA THR A 182 3.34 -23.25 5.76
C THR A 182 1.84 -23.54 5.78
N SER A 183 1.24 -23.62 6.98
CA SER A 183 -0.19 -23.87 7.16
C SER A 183 -1.06 -22.74 6.60
N LEU A 184 -0.54 -21.50 6.52
CA LEU A 184 -1.27 -20.33 6.01
C LEU A 184 -1.67 -20.46 4.53
N SER A 185 -0.94 -21.28 3.76
CA SER A 185 -1.25 -21.57 2.34
C SER A 185 -2.50 -22.44 2.16
N GLY A 186 -2.80 -23.27 3.17
CA GLY A 186 -3.93 -24.20 3.17
C GLY A 186 -5.24 -23.61 3.71
N MET A 187 -5.18 -22.42 4.32
CA MET A 187 -6.35 -21.76 4.91
C MET A 187 -7.27 -21.14 3.84
N ASP A 188 -8.53 -20.94 4.21
CA ASP A 188 -9.50 -20.24 3.39
C ASP A 188 -9.70 -18.81 3.88
N TRP A 189 -9.30 -17.85 3.04
CA TRP A 189 -9.30 -16.43 3.38
C TRP A 189 -10.41 -15.65 2.66
N LYS A 190 -11.07 -16.25 1.66
CA LYS A 190 -11.81 -15.55 0.58
C LYS A 190 -12.86 -14.52 1.02
N GLU A 191 -13.48 -14.70 2.18
CA GLU A 191 -14.64 -13.91 2.58
C GLU A 191 -14.29 -12.69 3.45
N GLU A 192 -13.04 -12.55 3.88
CA GLU A 192 -12.64 -11.53 4.85
C GLU A 192 -11.45 -10.70 4.37
N ASP A 193 -11.43 -9.42 4.75
CA ASP A 193 -10.21 -8.61 4.70
C ASP A 193 -9.24 -9.14 5.76
N VAL A 194 -7.99 -9.38 5.37
CA VAL A 194 -6.95 -9.90 6.26
C VAL A 194 -5.90 -8.82 6.50
N SER A 195 -5.58 -8.60 7.76
CA SER A 195 -4.44 -7.77 8.14
C SER A 195 -3.17 -8.61 8.07
N LEU A 196 -2.20 -8.16 7.28
CA LEU A 196 -0.88 -8.78 7.17
C LEU A 196 0.18 -7.80 7.66
N ARG A 197 0.97 -8.22 8.64
CA ARG A 197 2.20 -7.56 9.07
C ARG A 197 3.38 -8.47 8.77
N VAL A 198 4.46 -7.91 8.25
CA VAL A 198 5.70 -8.66 8.00
C VAL A 198 6.88 -7.92 8.61
N THR A 199 7.67 -8.63 9.41
CA THR A 199 8.91 -8.11 10.02
C THR A 199 10.07 -9.02 9.69
N VAL A 200 11.28 -8.46 9.73
CA VAL A 200 12.51 -9.23 9.49
C VAL A 200 13.00 -9.88 10.79
N GLU A 201 13.50 -11.11 10.71
CA GLU A 201 14.23 -11.76 11.81
C GLU A 201 15.43 -10.90 12.24
N SER A 202 15.56 -10.66 13.54
CA SER A 202 16.66 -9.85 14.10
C SER A 202 17.96 -10.62 14.21
#